data_AF-A0A7C6FCX1-F1
#
_entry.id   AF-A0A7C6FCX1-F1
#
_cell.length_a   1.000
_cell.length_b   1.000
_cell.length_c   1.000
_cell.angle_alpha   90.00
_cell.angle_beta   90.00
_cell.angle_gamma   90.00
#
_symmetry.space_group_name_H-M   'P 1'
#
loop_
_entity.id
_entity.type
_entity.pdbx_description
1 polymer ?
#
loop_
_entity_poly.entity_id
_entity_poly.type
_entity_poly.pdbx_seq_one_letter_code
_entity_poly.pdbx_strand_id
1 'polypeptide(L)'
;MAEQQKHELDEKFYERADAHISLANGSLKADLHPGLVANSLMFAASRFNAWVTAAGYHTAEELASEKEDIVKFFTEQYQMMLAENIDSYVNNFDEYLGRVPKKNDDKNKEETKEEE
;
A
#
# COMPACT_ATOMS: atom_id res chain seq x y z
N MET A 1 11.01 -16.78 -22.53
CA MET A 1 11.28 -15.34 -22.69
C MET A 1 10.13 -14.61 -22.03
N ALA A 2 10.35 -14.01 -20.86
CA ALA A 2 9.33 -13.22 -20.18
C ALA A 2 9.33 -11.82 -20.81
N GLU A 3 8.33 -11.55 -21.62
CA GLU A 3 8.05 -10.22 -22.16
C GLU A 3 7.82 -9.30 -20.96
N GLN A 4 8.69 -8.31 -20.77
CA GLN A 4 8.51 -7.27 -19.76
C GLN A 4 7.30 -6.42 -20.17
N GLN A 5 6.11 -6.86 -19.77
CA GLN A 5 4.91 -6.06 -19.87
C GLN A 5 5.04 -4.89 -18.90
N LYS A 6 5.23 -3.70 -19.45
CA LYS A 6 5.00 -2.43 -18.78
C LYS A 6 3.51 -2.39 -18.45
N HIS A 7 3.14 -2.85 -17.26
CA HIS A 7 1.75 -2.87 -16.83
C HIS A 7 1.32 -1.43 -16.59
N GLU A 8 0.55 -0.87 -17.53
CA GLU A 8 -0.18 0.36 -17.24
C GLU A 8 -1.12 0.05 -16.06
N LEU A 9 -1.01 0.85 -15.00
CA LEU A 9 -1.94 0.77 -13.88
C LEU A 9 -3.33 1.10 -14.42
N ASP A 10 -4.30 0.24 -14.17
CA ASP A 10 -5.67 0.58 -14.52
C ASP A 10 -6.19 1.73 -13.64
N GLU A 11 -7.20 2.43 -14.14
CA GLU A 11 -7.78 3.61 -13.48
C GLU A 11 -8.19 3.37 -12.03
N LYS A 12 -8.53 2.13 -11.67
CA LYS A 12 -9.01 1.73 -10.34
C LYS A 12 -7.95 1.05 -9.49
N PHE A 13 -6.69 1.04 -9.91
CA PHE A 13 -5.60 0.42 -9.16
C PHE A 13 -5.53 0.96 -7.73
N TYR A 14 -5.46 2.29 -7.57
CA TYR A 14 -5.35 2.93 -6.27
C TYR A 14 -6.62 2.76 -5.43
N GLU A 15 -7.81 2.81 -6.05
CA GLU A 15 -9.09 2.55 -5.36
C GLU A 15 -9.08 1.18 -4.68
N ARG A 16 -8.57 0.14 -5.36
CA ARG A 16 -8.47 -1.21 -4.79
C ARG A 16 -7.41 -1.31 -3.71
N ALA A 17 -6.26 -0.66 -3.90
CA ALA A 17 -5.20 -0.62 -2.87
C ALA A 17 -5.71 0.04 -1.57
N ASP A 18 -6.42 1.16 -1.70
CA ASP A 18 -7.00 1.90 -0.57
C ASP A 18 -8.10 1.11 0.14
N ALA A 19 -8.88 0.30 -0.59
CA ALA A 19 -9.86 -0.59 0.03
C ALA A 19 -9.18 -1.64 0.93
N HIS A 20 -8.04 -2.20 0.52
CA HIS A 20 -7.26 -3.12 1.36
C HIS A 20 -6.64 -2.42 2.58
N ILE A 21 -6.12 -1.20 2.42
CA ILE A 21 -5.61 -0.37 3.52
C ILE A 21 -6.74 -0.07 4.52
N SER A 22 -7.93 0.29 4.03
CA SER A 22 -9.10 0.57 4.87
C SER A 22 -9.50 -0.64 5.70
N LEU A 23 -9.48 -1.83 5.11
CA LEU A 23 -9.75 -3.08 5.82
C LEU A 23 -8.69 -3.37 6.89
N ALA A 24 -7.41 -3.17 6.58
CA ALA A 24 -6.32 -3.33 7.54
C ALA A 24 -6.45 -2.33 8.70
N ASN A 25 -6.75 -1.06 8.41
CA ASN A 25 -6.98 -0.02 9.41
C ASN A 25 -8.14 -0.37 10.35
N GLY A 26 -9.20 -1.00 9.84
CA GLY A 26 -10.31 -1.51 10.66
C GLY A 26 -9.91 -2.61 11.66
N SER A 27 -8.74 -3.23 11.49
CA SER A 27 -8.18 -4.23 12.40
C SER A 27 -7.28 -3.62 13.49
N LEU A 28 -6.95 -2.33 13.41
CA LEU A 28 -6.16 -1.64 14.44
C LEU A 28 -6.99 -1.51 15.72
N LYS A 29 -6.43 -1.99 16.83
CA LYS A 29 -7.01 -1.89 18.18
C LYS A 29 -5.99 -1.24 19.12
N ALA A 30 -6.46 -0.59 20.18
CA ALA A 30 -5.61 0.18 21.10
C ALA A 30 -4.48 -0.64 21.74
N ASP A 31 -4.68 -1.94 21.91
CA ASP A 31 -3.76 -2.91 22.52
C ASP A 31 -2.96 -3.73 21.50
N LEU A 32 -3.16 -3.50 20.19
CA LEU A 32 -2.53 -4.27 19.13
C LEU A 32 -1.41 -3.46 18.47
N HIS A 33 -0.20 -4.03 18.44
CA HIS A 33 0.92 -3.40 17.73
C HIS A 33 0.62 -3.34 16.22
N PRO A 34 0.69 -2.16 15.55
CA PRO A 34 0.33 -2.02 14.13
C PRO A 34 1.11 -2.94 13.18
N GLY A 35 2.37 -3.27 13.54
CA GLY A 35 3.18 -4.23 12.78
C GLY A 35 2.56 -5.64 12.67
N LEU A 36 1.69 -6.04 13.61
CA LEU A 36 0.97 -7.32 13.51
C LEU A 36 -0.09 -7.28 12.41
N VAL A 37 -0.76 -6.15 12.25
CA VAL A 37 -1.73 -5.92 11.17
C VAL A 37 -1.01 -5.80 9.82
N ALA A 38 0.15 -5.14 9.77
CA ALA A 38 0.97 -5.10 8.56
C ALA A 38 1.42 -6.51 8.12
N ASN A 39 1.86 -7.34 9.08
CA ASN A 39 2.28 -8.71 8.80
C ASN A 39 1.12 -9.58 8.29
N SER A 40 -0.08 -9.44 8.87
CA SER A 40 -1.25 -10.20 8.41
C SER A 40 -1.72 -9.75 7.03
N LEU A 41 -1.64 -8.44 6.72
CA LEU A 41 -1.92 -7.92 5.38
C LEU A 41 -0.93 -8.47 4.35
N MET A 42 0.37 -8.48 4.66
CA MET A 42 1.41 -9.04 3.78
C MET A 42 1.16 -10.54 3.52
N PHE A 43 0.77 -11.30 4.55
CA PHE A 43 0.42 -12.71 4.40
C PHE A 43 -0.87 -12.92 3.59
N ALA A 44 -1.87 -12.03 3.75
CA ALA A 44 -3.08 -12.08 2.94
C ALA A 44 -2.78 -11.86 1.44
N ALA A 45 -1.95 -10.86 1.14
CA ALA A 45 -1.50 -10.58 -0.23
C ALA A 45 -0.74 -11.76 -0.84
N SER A 46 0.17 -12.40 -0.09
CA SER A 46 0.93 -13.55 -0.61
C SER A 46 0.03 -14.75 -0.92
N ARG A 47 -0.99 -15.02 -0.10
CA ARG A 47 -1.97 -16.09 -0.35
C ARG A 47 -2.82 -15.79 -1.58
N PHE A 48 -3.27 -14.55 -1.74
CA PHE A 48 -4.06 -14.14 -2.89
C PHE A 48 -3.24 -14.27 -4.19
N ASN A 49 -2.01 -13.75 -4.19
CA ASN A 49 -1.10 -13.83 -5.34
C ASN A 49 -0.77 -15.28 -5.70
N ALA A 50 -0.54 -16.14 -4.71
CA ALA A 50 -0.33 -17.57 -4.93
C ALA A 50 -1.55 -18.23 -5.59
N TRP A 51 -2.76 -17.92 -5.13
CA TRP A 51 -3.98 -18.46 -5.72
C TRP A 51 -4.21 -17.98 -7.16
N VAL A 52 -4.12 -16.67 -7.42
CA VAL A 52 -4.28 -16.12 -8.78
C VAL A 52 -3.26 -16.72 -9.74
N THR A 53 -2.01 -16.84 -9.30
CA THR A 53 -0.94 -17.44 -10.10
C THR A 53 -1.23 -18.90 -10.39
N ALA A 54 -1.55 -19.70 -9.36
CA ALA A 54 -1.85 -21.12 -9.51
C ALA A 54 -3.06 -21.38 -10.43
N ALA A 55 -4.06 -20.49 -10.43
CA ALA A 55 -5.22 -20.59 -11.32
C ALA A 55 -4.88 -20.47 -12.82
N GLY A 56 -3.68 -19.96 -13.16
CA GLY A 56 -3.17 -19.89 -14.52
C GLY A 56 -2.46 -21.16 -15.03
N TYR A 57 -2.23 -22.16 -14.16
CA TYR A 57 -1.54 -23.40 -14.52
C TYR A 57 -2.52 -24.57 -14.67
N HIS A 58 -2.13 -25.59 -15.44
CA HIS A 58 -2.97 -26.77 -15.67
C HIS A 58 -2.64 -27.92 -14.73
N THR A 59 -1.38 -28.01 -14.28
CA THR A 59 -0.90 -29.09 -13.41
C THR A 59 -0.07 -28.57 -12.23
N ALA A 60 0.03 -29.38 -11.19
CA ALA A 60 0.86 -29.05 -10.03
C ALA A 60 2.36 -29.10 -10.37
N GLU A 61 2.75 -29.97 -11.30
CA GLU A 61 4.12 -30.14 -11.78
C GLU A 61 4.60 -28.90 -12.54
N GLU A 62 3.78 -28.34 -13.43
CA GLU A 62 4.09 -27.07 -14.12
C GLU A 62 4.27 -25.93 -13.11
N LEU A 63 3.31 -25.75 -12.18
CA LEU A 63 3.41 -24.73 -11.14
C LEU A 63 4.65 -24.92 -10.26
N ALA A 64 5.00 -26.17 -9.91
CA ALA A 64 6.17 -26.47 -9.11
C ALA A 64 7.46 -26.14 -9.84
N SER A 65 7.53 -26.36 -11.16
CA SER A 65 8.71 -26.03 -11.98
C SER A 65 8.97 -24.53 -12.09
N GLU A 66 7.93 -23.70 -11.99
CA GLU A 66 8.01 -22.23 -12.06
C GLU A 66 8.03 -21.53 -10.69
N LYS A 67 8.04 -22.30 -9.59
CA LYS A 67 7.90 -21.77 -8.22
C LYS A 67 8.93 -20.69 -7.89
N GLU A 68 10.19 -20.91 -8.24
CA GLU A 68 11.27 -19.97 -7.92
C GLU A 68 11.11 -18.65 -8.65
N ASP A 69 10.74 -18.70 -9.94
CA ASP A 69 10.51 -17.52 -10.77
C ASP A 69 9.28 -16.73 -10.30
N ILE A 70 8.20 -17.42 -9.90
CA ILE A 70 7.02 -16.79 -9.30
C ILE A 70 7.38 -16.06 -8.00
N VAL A 71 8.12 -16.72 -7.10
CA VAL A 71 8.53 -16.11 -5.82
C VAL A 71 9.40 -14.89 -6.10
N LYS A 72 10.40 -15.01 -6.97
CA LYS A 72 11.30 -13.92 -7.35
C LYS A 72 10.52 -12.72 -7.90
N PHE A 73 9.59 -12.95 -8.82
CA PHE A 73 8.76 -11.91 -9.40
C PHE A 73 8.03 -11.11 -8.31
N PHE A 74 7.26 -11.77 -7.44
CA PHE A 74 6.48 -11.06 -6.42
C PHE A 74 7.35 -10.36 -5.37
N THR A 75 8.49 -10.93 -4.99
CA THR A 75 9.40 -10.29 -4.04
C THR A 75 10.06 -9.05 -4.63
N GLU A 76 10.44 -9.09 -5.92
CA GLU A 76 11.02 -7.93 -6.60
C GLU A 76 10.00 -6.81 -6.75
N GLN A 77 8.75 -7.13 -7.13
CA GLN A 77 7.67 -6.14 -7.19
C GLN A 77 7.43 -5.49 -5.82
N TYR A 78 7.32 -6.30 -4.76
CA TYR A 78 7.11 -5.78 -3.41
C TYR A 78 8.27 -4.90 -2.94
N GLN A 79 9.51 -5.31 -3.21
CA GLN A 79 10.70 -4.53 -2.86
C GLN A 79 10.69 -3.16 -3.54
N MET A 80 10.37 -3.08 -4.83
CA MET A 80 10.30 -1.79 -5.55
C MET A 80 9.23 -0.86 -4.97
N MET A 81 8.01 -1.37 -4.78
CA MET A 81 6.91 -0.58 -4.21
C MET A 81 7.24 -0.11 -2.79
N LEU A 82 7.79 -1.00 -1.95
CA LEU A 82 8.15 -0.64 -0.58
C LEU A 82 9.25 0.42 -0.56
N ALA A 83 10.28 0.28 -1.39
CA ALA A 83 11.36 1.26 -1.49
C ALA A 83 10.83 2.65 -1.85
N GLU A 84 9.98 2.76 -2.89
CA GLU A 84 9.39 4.03 -3.31
C GLU A 84 8.53 4.68 -2.22
N ASN A 85 7.75 3.88 -1.48
CA ASN A 85 6.96 4.38 -0.36
C ASN A 85 7.86 4.86 0.79
N ILE A 86 8.92 4.12 1.12
CA ILE A 86 9.88 4.52 2.16
C ILE A 86 10.60 5.81 1.74
N ASP A 87 11.05 5.92 0.50
CA ASP A 87 11.69 7.14 -0.01
C ASP A 87 10.73 8.34 0.08
N SER A 88 9.43 8.13 -0.18
CA SER A 88 8.40 9.16 0.00
C SER A 88 8.27 9.61 1.46
N TYR A 89 8.32 8.68 2.42
CA TYR A 89 8.35 9.01 3.84
C TYR A 89 9.66 9.68 4.27
N VAL A 90 10.80 9.29 3.70
CA VAL A 90 12.10 9.95 3.97
C VAL A 90 12.06 11.40 3.52
N ASN A 91 11.52 11.66 2.32
CA ASN A 91 11.46 13.00 1.75
C ASN A 91 10.41 13.91 2.42
N ASN A 92 9.33 13.35 2.97
CA ASN A 92 8.21 14.11 3.52
C ASN A 92 7.95 13.80 5.02
N PHE A 93 8.98 13.40 5.75
CA PHE A 93 8.85 12.77 7.07
C PHE A 93 8.05 13.58 8.08
N ASP A 94 8.38 14.86 8.25
CA ASP A 94 7.70 15.72 9.23
C ASP A 94 6.27 16.05 8.82
N GLU A 95 5.99 16.16 7.53
CA GLU A 95 4.66 16.44 7.01
C GLU A 95 3.74 15.24 7.19
N TYR A 96 4.15 14.07 6.70
CA TYR A 96 3.33 12.85 6.74
C TYR A 96 3.07 12.35 8.16
N LEU A 97 4.00 12.60 9.08
CA LEU A 97 3.82 12.25 10.49
C LEU A 97 3.19 13.39 11.32
N GLY A 98 2.74 14.48 10.68
CA GLY A 98 2.04 15.57 11.36
C GLY A 98 2.88 16.31 12.39
N ARG A 99 4.20 16.36 12.19
CA ARG A 99 5.17 17.03 13.07
C ARG A 99 5.37 18.50 12.71
N VAL A 100 4.98 18.90 11.50
CA VAL A 100 4.90 20.31 11.12
C VAL A 100 3.66 20.92 11.78
N PRO A 101 3.80 21.97 12.63
CA PRO A 101 2.64 22.65 13.20
C PRO A 101 1.80 23.25 12.08
N LYS A 102 0.48 22.99 12.09
CA LYS A 102 -0.46 23.60 11.14
C LYS A 102 -0.30 25.12 11.21
N LYS A 103 -0.06 25.78 10.07
CA LYS A 103 -0.15 27.24 9.99
C LYS A 103 -1.57 27.62 10.41
N ASN A 104 -1.68 28.46 11.44
CA ASN A 104 -2.96 28.97 11.92
C ASN A 104 -3.59 29.86 10.82
N ASP A 105 -4.54 29.33 10.07
CA ASP A 105 -5.40 30.10 9.16
C ASP A 105 -6.56 30.82 9.89
N ASP A 106 -6.57 30.79 11.24
CA ASP A 106 -7.59 31.42 12.10
C ASP A 106 -7.22 32.86 12.53
N LYS A 107 -6.88 33.74 11.59
CA LYS A 107 -6.82 35.20 11.84
C LYS A 107 -7.40 36.00 10.67
N ASN A 108 -8.66 35.78 10.31
CA ASN A 108 -9.48 36.84 9.69
C ASN A 108 -10.99 36.50 9.67
N LYS A 109 -11.67 36.48 10.81
CA LYS A 109 -13.15 36.46 10.85
C LYS A 109 -13.82 37.30 11.96
N GLU A 110 -13.09 38.14 12.68
CA GLU A 110 -13.66 39.01 13.72
C GLU A 110 -13.26 40.49 13.54
N GLU A 111 -13.36 41.04 12.33
CA GLU A 111 -13.34 42.51 12.15
C GLU A 111 -14.27 42.88 10.99
N THR A 112 -15.58 42.80 11.22
CA THR A 112 -16.60 43.67 10.59
C THR A 112 -17.97 43.27 11.12
N LYS A 113 -18.42 43.95 12.18
CA LYS A 113 -19.83 44.30 12.48
C LYS A 113 -19.91 45.01 13.84
N GLU A 114 -19.18 46.10 13.96
CA GLU A 114 -19.68 47.28 14.68
C GLU A 114 -19.59 48.43 13.67
N GLU A 115 -20.56 49.36 13.72
CA GLU A 115 -20.81 50.48 12.79
C GLU A 115 -21.72 50.16 11.57
N GLU A 116 -23.04 50.05 11.84
CA GLU A 116 -24.08 51.05 11.49
C GLU A 116 -25.50 50.52 11.80
#